data_AF-A0A848GIH2-F1
#
_entry.id   AF-A0A848GIH2-F1
#
_cell.length_a   1.000
_cell.length_b   1.000
_cell.length_c   1.000
_cell.angle_alpha   90.00
_cell.angle_beta   90.00
_cell.angle_gamma   90.00
#
_symmetry.space_group_name_H-M   'P 1'
#
loop_
_entity.id
_entity.type
_entity.pdbx_description
1 polymer ?
#
loop_
_entity_poly.entity_id
_entity_poly.type
_entity_poly.pdbx_seq_one_letter_code
_entity_poly.pdbx_strand_id
1 'polypeptide(L)'
;MEKGRAPSFLENYFGRKFTYNLTIDQIKGRVGKPGDLGIVISIRGGGSAHVFNIYNNRGIIQFLDAQTGKVANLKDNYKVFGLLRTN
;
A
#
# COMPACT_ATOMS: atom_id res chain seq x y z
N MET A 1 -1.89 18.70 -16.41
CA MET A 1 -1.45 17.59 -15.55
C MET A 1 -2.68 16.82 -15.12
N GLU A 2 -2.81 15.56 -15.51
CA GLU A 2 -3.87 14.72 -14.95
C GLU A 2 -3.62 14.55 -13.45
N LYS A 3 -4.62 14.89 -12.63
CA LYS A 3 -4.58 14.62 -11.19
C LYS A 3 -4.65 13.10 -11.00
N GLY A 4 -3.89 12.56 -10.03
CA GLY A 4 -4.04 11.17 -9.63
C GLY A 4 -5.48 10.83 -9.24
N ARG A 5 -5.86 9.55 -9.33
CA ARG A 5 -7.22 9.10 -8.97
C ARG A 5 -7.40 9.04 -7.45
N ALA A 6 -8.63 9.29 -7.00
CA ALA A 6 -8.99 9.11 -5.60
C ALA A 6 -8.82 7.63 -5.17
N PRO A 7 -8.49 7.34 -3.89
CA PRO A 7 -8.36 5.97 -3.39
C PRO A 7 -9.61 5.11 -3.64
N SER A 8 -10.79 5.73 -3.66
CA SER A 8 -12.07 5.09 -3.96
C SER A 8 -12.09 4.37 -5.31
N PHE A 9 -11.25 4.77 -6.28
CA PHE A 9 -11.10 4.05 -7.54
C PHE A 9 -10.64 2.60 -7.32
N LEU A 10 -9.61 2.40 -6.50
CA LEU A 10 -9.08 1.06 -6.20
C LEU A 10 -10.06 0.28 -5.32
N GLU A 11 -10.68 0.95 -4.36
CA GLU A 11 -11.69 0.33 -3.51
C GLU A 11 -12.86 -0.24 -4.31
N ASN A 12 -13.37 0.54 -5.27
CA ASN A 12 -14.44 0.12 -6.15
C ASN A 12 -13.99 -1.00 -7.09
N TYR A 13 -12.78 -0.91 -7.65
CA TYR A 13 -12.23 -1.95 -8.53
C TYR A 13 -12.11 -3.30 -7.83
N PHE A 14 -11.65 -3.33 -6.57
CA PHE A 14 -11.48 -4.57 -5.80
C PHE A 14 -12.70 -4.96 -4.97
N GLY A 15 -13.76 -4.14 -4.92
CA GLY A 15 -14.92 -4.36 -4.06
C GLY A 15 -14.59 -4.42 -2.57
N ARG A 16 -13.52 -3.73 -2.14
CA ARG A 16 -12.96 -3.77 -0.77
C ARG A 16 -12.55 -2.36 -0.32
N LYS A 17 -12.38 -2.14 0.98
CA LYS A 17 -11.98 -0.83 1.53
C LYS A 17 -10.56 -0.85 2.08
N PHE A 18 -9.90 0.30 2.04
CA PHE A 18 -8.64 0.48 2.75
C PHE A 18 -8.88 0.46 4.27
N THR A 19 -8.08 -0.31 4.98
CA THR A 19 -7.95 -0.19 6.44
C THR A 19 -6.83 0.80 6.73
N TYR A 20 -7.16 1.98 7.22
CA TYR A 20 -6.23 3.08 7.49
C TYR A 20 -5.62 3.03 8.90
N ASN A 21 -4.68 3.95 9.16
CA ASN A 21 -3.99 4.16 10.44
C ASN A 21 -3.23 2.92 10.93
N LEU A 22 -2.59 2.21 10.00
CA LEU A 22 -1.78 1.04 10.30
C LEU A 22 -0.31 1.39 10.42
N THR A 23 0.41 0.67 11.29
CA THR A 23 1.87 0.65 11.23
C THR A 23 2.36 -0.30 10.13
N ILE A 24 3.62 -0.15 9.70
CA ILE A 24 4.23 -1.06 8.72
C ILE A 24 4.23 -2.51 9.22
N ASP A 25 4.47 -2.74 10.52
CA ASP A 25 4.46 -4.09 11.08
C ASP A 25 3.06 -4.68 11.14
N GLN A 26 2.04 -3.87 11.43
CA GLN A 26 0.64 -4.30 11.33
C GLN A 26 0.24 -4.61 9.88
N ILE A 27 0.79 -3.90 8.90
CA ILE A 27 0.59 -4.22 7.48
C ILE A 27 1.25 -5.56 7.16
N LYS A 28 2.52 -5.76 7.54
CA LYS A 28 3.25 -7.02 7.33
C LYS A 28 2.53 -8.21 7.98
N GLY A 29 2.04 -8.05 9.21
CA GLY A 29 1.26 -9.10 9.90
C GLY A 29 -0.02 -9.47 9.15
N ARG A 30 -0.66 -8.51 8.47
CA ARG A 30 -1.83 -8.74 7.62
C ARG A 30 -1.50 -9.30 6.24
N VAL A 31 -0.24 -9.35 5.83
CA VAL A 31 0.25 -10.03 4.61
C VAL A 31 1.24 -11.15 4.97
N GLY A 32 0.99 -11.85 6.06
CA GLY A 32 1.92 -12.82 6.64
C GLY A 32 2.02 -14.15 5.89
N LYS A 33 1.07 -14.50 5.02
CA LYS A 33 1.08 -15.79 4.32
C LYS A 33 1.74 -15.69 2.94
N PRO A 34 2.55 -16.68 2.52
CA PRO A 34 3.03 -16.75 1.14
C PRO A 34 1.88 -16.61 0.12
N GLY A 35 2.07 -15.77 -0.88
CA GLY A 35 1.06 -15.46 -1.89
C GLY A 35 0.09 -14.35 -1.50
N ASP A 36 0.17 -13.81 -0.28
CA ASP A 36 -0.61 -12.64 0.12
C ASP A 36 -0.24 -11.41 -0.73
N LEU A 37 -1.26 -10.68 -1.17
CA LEU A 37 -1.13 -9.50 -2.01
C LEU A 37 -1.95 -8.33 -1.44
N GLY A 38 -1.47 -7.12 -1.70
CA GLY A 38 -2.23 -5.93 -1.39
C GLY A 38 -1.69 -4.67 -2.05
N ILE A 39 -2.41 -3.58 -1.79
CA ILE A 39 -2.00 -2.23 -2.11
C ILE A 39 -1.89 -1.46 -0.80
N VAL A 40 -0.76 -0.80 -0.61
CA VAL A 40 -0.53 0.09 0.52
C VAL A 40 -0.66 1.52 0.04
N ILE A 41 -1.52 2.29 0.68
CA ILE A 41 -1.58 3.75 0.48
C ILE A 41 -0.82 4.43 1.61
N SER A 42 0.00 5.41 1.27
CA SER A 42 0.80 6.17 2.21
C SER A 42 0.58 7.66 2.00
N ILE A 43 0.23 8.39 3.06
CA ILE A 43 -0.15 9.82 3.00
C ILE A 43 0.90 10.65 3.74
N ARG A 44 1.46 11.67 3.07
CA ARG A 44 2.42 12.62 3.64
C ARG A 44 1.72 13.74 4.42
N GLY A 45 2.45 14.46 5.27
CA GLY A 45 1.93 15.55 6.11
C GLY A 45 1.28 16.74 5.39
N GLY A 46 1.36 16.81 4.05
CA GLY A 46 0.68 17.81 3.22
C GLY A 46 -0.48 17.26 2.37
N GLY A 47 -0.98 16.05 2.67
CA GLY A 47 -2.12 15.44 1.97
C GLY A 47 -1.79 14.71 0.66
N SER A 48 -0.55 14.80 0.16
CA SER A 48 -0.09 14.00 -0.98
C SER A 48 -0.02 12.52 -0.60
N ALA A 49 -0.63 11.67 -1.42
CA ALA A 49 -0.65 10.23 -1.23
C ALA A 49 0.15 9.52 -2.33
N HIS A 50 0.74 8.38 -1.99
CA HIS A 50 1.39 7.46 -2.91
C HIS A 50 0.91 6.04 -2.63
N VAL A 51 0.90 5.18 -3.65
CA VAL A 51 0.50 3.78 -3.52
C VAL A 51 1.64 2.84 -3.91
N PHE A 52 1.75 1.75 -3.17
CA PHE A 52 2.73 0.69 -3.39
C PHE A 52 2.02 -0.65 -3.49
N ASN A 53 2.57 -1.57 -4.28
CA ASN A 53 2.20 -2.97 -4.14
C ASN A 53 2.90 -3.56 -2.92
N ILE A 54 2.22 -4.46 -2.23
CA ILE A 54 2.83 -5.32 -1.23
C ILE A 54 2.53 -6.77 -1.58
N TYR A 55 3.53 -7.63 -1.44
CA TYR A 55 3.36 -9.06 -1.64
C TYR A 55 4.28 -9.85 -0.72
N ASN A 56 3.83 -11.06 -0.39
CA ASN A 56 4.61 -12.04 0.34
C ASN A 56 5.07 -13.15 -0.59
N ASN A 57 6.34 -13.11 -0.99
CA ASN A 57 6.93 -14.15 -1.82
C ASN A 57 7.63 -15.18 -0.95
N ARG A 58 6.98 -16.34 -0.75
CA ARG A 58 7.55 -17.48 -0.01
C ARG A 58 8.09 -17.08 1.38
N GLY A 59 7.38 -16.19 2.08
CA GLY A 59 7.74 -15.70 3.41
C GLY A 59 8.49 -14.35 3.41
N ILE A 60 8.94 -13.87 2.25
CA ILE A 60 9.63 -12.57 2.14
C ILE A 60 8.62 -11.51 1.73
N ILE A 61 8.31 -10.59 2.64
CA ILE A 61 7.38 -9.47 2.38
C ILE A 61 8.14 -8.29 1.76
N GLN A 62 7.70 -7.86 0.59
CA GLN A 62 8.30 -6.75 -0.15
C GLN A 62 7.25 -5.71 -0.53
N PHE A 63 7.66 -4.44 -0.44
CA PHE A 63 6.88 -3.29 -0.89
C PHE A 63 7.52 -2.79 -2.18
N LEU A 64 6.75 -2.74 -3.27
CA LEU A 64 7.24 -2.30 -4.58
C LEU A 64 6.56 -1.01 -4.99
N ASP A 65 7.38 -0.07 -5.43
CA ASP A 65 6.95 1.15 -6.08
C ASP A 65 6.94 0.95 -7.59
N ALA A 66 5.74 0.76 -8.14
CA ALA A 66 5.54 0.53 -9.57
C ALA A 66 5.93 1.74 -10.43
N GLN A 67 5.93 2.95 -9.87
CA GLN A 67 6.35 4.16 -10.59
C GLN A 67 7.86 4.18 -10.84
N THR A 68 8.65 3.59 -9.94
CA THR A 68 10.12 3.58 -10.03
C THR A 68 10.70 2.21 -10.41
N GLY A 69 9.92 1.14 -10.31
CA GLY A 69 10.37 -0.25 -10.51
C GLY A 69 11.28 -0.77 -9.39
N LYS A 70 11.25 -0.13 -8.20
CA LYS A 70 12.16 -0.43 -7.08
C LYS A 70 11.39 -0.76 -5.80
N VAL A 71 12.13 -1.21 -4.78
CA VAL A 71 11.61 -1.33 -3.41
C VAL A 71 11.15 0.04 -2.91
N ALA A 72 9.97 0.09 -2.31
CA ALA A 72 9.39 1.33 -1.81
C ALA A 72 10.24 1.95 -0.68
N ASN A 73 10.51 3.24 -0.77
CA ASN A 73 11.11 3.99 0.34
C ASN A 73 10.03 4.43 1.34
N LEU A 74 9.80 3.60 2.36
CA LEU A 74 8.77 3.85 3.39
C LEU A 74 9.14 4.97 4.39
N LYS A 75 10.36 5.54 4.30
CA LYS A 75 10.83 6.60 5.20
C LYS A 75 10.57 8.02 4.65
N ASP A 76 9.90 8.14 3.52
CA ASP A 76 9.64 9.42 2.84
C ASP A 76 8.48 10.22 3.47
N ASN A 77 8.68 10.65 4.72
CA ASN A 77 7.78 11.55 5.47
C ASN A 77 6.27 11.16 5.46
N TYR A 78 5.97 9.87 5.32
CA TYR A 78 4.62 9.35 5.44
C TYR A 78 4.14 9.39 6.89
N LYS A 79 2.88 9.78 7.08
CA LYS A 79 2.22 9.93 8.39
C LYS A 79 1.10 8.93 8.60
N VAL A 80 0.42 8.54 7.52
CA VAL A 80 -0.67 7.57 7.56
C VAL A 80 -0.38 6.48 6.55
N PHE A 81 -0.57 5.23 6.96
CA PHE A 81 -0.60 4.09 6.05
C PHE A 81 -1.97 3.42 6.09
N GLY A 82 -2.40 2.93 4.94
CA GLY A 82 -3.57 2.07 4.81
C GLY A 82 -3.26 0.86 3.94
N LEU A 83 -3.99 -0.23 4.15
CA LEU A 83 -3.86 -1.47 3.39
C LEU A 83 -5.20 -1.85 2.75
N LEU A 84 -5.15 -2.18 1.47
CA LEU A 84 -6.21 -2.86 0.73
C LEU A 84 -5.72 -4.27 0.37
N ARG A 85 -6.35 -5.30 0.95
CA ARG A 85 -6.08 -6.70 0.61
C ARG A 85 -6.72 -7.03 -0.73
N THR A 86 -5.96 -7.55 -1.69
CA THR A 86 -6.46 -7.84 -3.05
C THR A 86 -6.70 -9.32 -3.33
N ASN A 87 -6.34 -10.19 -2.40
CA ASN A 87 -6.79 -11.58 -2.29
C ASN A 87 -7.29 -11.88 -0.87
#